data_AF-A0A8C3IHQ4-F1
#
_entry.id   AF-A0A8C3IHQ4-F1
#
_cell.length_a   1.000
_cell.length_b   1.000
_cell.length_c   1.000
_cell.angle_alpha   90.00
_cell.angle_beta   90.00
_cell.angle_gamma   90.00
#
_symmetry.space_group_name_H-M   'P 1'
#
loop_
_entity.id
_entity.type
_entity.pdbx_description
1 polymer ?
#
loop_
_entity_poly.entity_id
_entity_poly.type
_entity_poly.pdbx_seq_one_letter_code
_entity_poly.pdbx_strand_id
1 'polypeptide(L)'
;PHPSQILEGSSDHGLSSVRIVENEKINAEKTSKQKVDLQSLPTRAYLDQTVVPILLQGLAVLAKERPPNPIEFLAAYLLKNKSQFEDRN
;
A
#
# COMPACT_ATOMS: atom_id res chain seq x y z
N PRO A 1 20.29 16.17 -47.34
CA PRO A 1 21.33 16.30 -46.29
C PRO A 1 21.22 17.64 -45.54
N HIS A 2 21.00 17.54 -44.24
CA HIS A 2 20.64 18.60 -43.27
C HIS A 2 21.69 19.72 -43.09
N PRO A 3 21.26 20.89 -42.60
CA PRO A 3 21.78 21.46 -41.34
C PRO A 3 20.60 21.74 -40.37
N SER A 4 20.65 21.36 -39.08
CA SER A 4 21.33 22.02 -37.95
C SER A 4 20.91 23.49 -37.78
N GLN A 5 20.51 24.05 -36.64
CA GLN A 5 20.35 23.63 -35.25
C GLN A 5 19.70 24.81 -34.47
N ILE A 6 18.94 24.51 -33.39
CA ILE A 6 18.98 25.18 -32.05
C ILE A 6 18.30 26.57 -31.81
N LEU A 7 17.27 26.51 -30.94
CA LEU A 7 17.03 27.23 -29.66
C LEU A 7 16.38 28.63 -29.60
N GLU A 8 15.61 28.77 -28.52
CA GLU A 8 15.00 29.96 -27.90
C GLU A 8 13.72 30.45 -28.60
N GLY A 9 12.53 30.38 -28.01
CA GLY A 9 12.21 30.61 -26.61
C GLY A 9 11.28 31.82 -26.60
N SER A 10 10.00 31.64 -26.29
CA SER A 10 9.09 32.69 -25.82
C SER A 10 7.76 32.04 -25.45
N SER A 11 7.51 32.04 -24.14
CA SER A 11 6.19 31.86 -23.56
C SER A 11 5.18 32.82 -24.20
N ASP A 12 4.03 32.30 -24.59
CA ASP A 12 2.81 33.10 -24.48
C ASP A 12 1.72 32.24 -23.83
N HIS A 13 1.43 32.60 -22.59
CA HIS A 13 0.33 32.07 -21.79
C HIS A 13 -0.99 32.64 -22.33
N GLY A 14 -1.44 32.11 -23.47
CA GLY A 14 -2.81 32.29 -23.92
C GLY A 14 -3.72 31.30 -23.19
N LEU A 15 -4.35 31.73 -22.09
CA LEU A 15 -5.46 31.02 -21.44
C LEU A 15 -6.66 30.95 -22.41
N SER A 16 -6.64 29.99 -23.32
CA SER A 16 -7.80 29.62 -24.11
C SER A 16 -8.77 28.83 -23.24
N SER A 17 -9.64 29.57 -22.56
CA SER A 17 -10.82 29.06 -21.88
C SER A 17 -11.79 28.44 -22.90
N VAL A 18 -11.60 27.15 -23.25
CA VAL A 18 -12.62 26.32 -23.93
C VAL A 18 -12.58 24.88 -23.40
N ARG A 19 -13.48 24.63 -22.45
CA ARG A 19 -14.25 23.41 -22.15
C ARG A 19 -13.82 22.12 -22.89
N ILE A 20 -13.19 21.20 -22.16
CA ILE A 20 -13.20 19.76 -22.47
C ILE A 20 -13.65 19.02 -21.21
N VAL A 21 -14.71 18.25 -21.40
CA VAL A 21 -15.37 17.35 -20.46
C VAL A 21 -14.52 16.09 -20.34
N GLU A 22 -14.24 15.56 -19.14
CA GLU A 22 -14.43 14.14 -18.80
C GLU A 22 -13.85 13.76 -17.42
N ASN A 23 -14.70 13.13 -16.62
CA ASN A 23 -14.37 12.08 -15.66
C ASN A 23 -13.25 12.33 -14.62
N GLU A 24 -13.56 13.07 -13.56
CA GLU A 24 -13.05 12.69 -12.23
C GLU A 24 -14.21 12.30 -11.32
N LYS A 25 -14.86 11.25 -11.77
CA LYS A 25 -15.79 10.46 -10.99
C LYS A 25 -14.94 9.64 -9.98
N ILE A 26 -15.40 9.63 -8.73
CA ILE A 26 -15.30 8.54 -7.74
C ILE A 26 -13.90 8.07 -7.32
N ASN A 27 -13.34 8.68 -6.26
CA ASN A 27 -12.52 7.90 -5.31
C ASN A 27 -12.55 8.41 -3.85
N ALA A 28 -13.65 9.06 -3.42
CA ALA A 28 -13.80 9.51 -2.04
C ALA A 28 -14.76 8.65 -1.20
N GLU A 29 -15.69 7.91 -1.82
CA GLU A 29 -16.71 7.20 -1.06
C GLU A 29 -17.13 5.93 -1.80
N LYS A 30 -16.60 4.80 -1.34
CA LYS A 30 -17.21 3.46 -1.28
C LYS A 30 -16.12 2.42 -1.10
N THR A 31 -15.43 2.44 0.05
CA THR A 31 -14.92 1.19 0.60
C THR A 31 -16.12 0.42 1.13
N SER A 32 -16.98 -0.06 0.23
CA SER A 32 -17.78 -1.22 0.54
C SER A 32 -16.77 -2.28 0.91
N LYS A 33 -16.61 -2.53 2.21
CA LYS A 33 -15.90 -3.67 2.76
C LYS A 33 -16.62 -4.90 2.23
N GLN A 34 -16.38 -5.24 0.98
CA GLN A 34 -16.76 -6.49 0.38
C GLN A 34 -15.97 -7.48 1.21
N LYS A 35 -16.64 -8.10 2.18
CA LYS A 35 -16.01 -9.07 3.08
C LYS A 35 -15.33 -10.09 2.18
N VAL A 36 -14.00 -9.98 2.08
CA VAL A 36 -13.22 -10.88 1.26
C VAL A 36 -13.37 -12.23 1.93
N ASP A 37 -13.87 -13.21 1.19
CA ASP A 37 -13.94 -14.58 1.70
C ASP A 37 -12.53 -15.14 1.77
N LEU A 38 -11.92 -15.04 2.95
CA LEU A 38 -10.55 -15.47 3.21
C LEU A 38 -10.32 -16.94 2.85
N GLN A 39 -11.36 -17.79 2.91
CA GLN A 39 -11.24 -19.22 2.62
C GLN A 39 -11.09 -19.53 1.13
N SER A 40 -11.51 -18.60 0.26
CA SER A 40 -11.41 -18.74 -1.19
C SER A 40 -10.09 -18.21 -1.76
N LEU A 41 -9.29 -17.52 -0.95
CA LEU A 41 -8.09 -16.85 -1.42
C LEU A 41 -6.97 -17.84 -1.75
N PRO A 42 -6.17 -17.57 -2.80
CA PRO A 42 -4.89 -18.23 -2.99
C PRO A 42 -4.01 -18.06 -1.74
N THR A 43 -3.20 -19.07 -1.43
CA THR A 43 -2.40 -19.14 -0.19
C THR A 43 -1.61 -17.87 0.09
N ARG A 44 -0.96 -17.30 -0.94
CA ARG A 44 -0.18 -16.07 -0.78
C ARG A 44 -1.05 -14.89 -0.37
N ALA A 45 -2.20 -14.71 -1.01
CA ALA A 45 -3.11 -13.62 -0.70
C ALA A 45 -3.72 -13.77 0.71
N TYR A 46 -4.06 -15.00 1.12
CA TYR A 46 -4.52 -15.28 2.47
C TYR A 46 -3.49 -14.86 3.52
N LEU A 47 -2.23 -15.26 3.34
CA LEU A 47 -1.15 -14.90 4.28
C LEU A 47 -0.89 -13.39 4.29
N ASP A 48 -0.84 -12.77 3.11
CA ASP A 48 -0.59 -11.33 2.94
C ASP A 48 -1.66 -10.48 3.64
N GLN A 49 -2.92 -10.92 3.64
CA GLN A 49 -4.02 -10.21 4.29
C GLN A 49 -4.16 -10.51 5.80
N THR A 50 -3.82 -11.72 6.23
CA THR A 50 -4.07 -12.15 7.63
C THR A 50 -2.90 -11.91 8.58
N VAL A 51 -1.72 -12.47 8.26
CA VAL A 51 -0.64 -12.65 9.26
C VAL A 51 0.68 -12.01 8.85
N VAL A 52 0.94 -11.83 7.56
CA VAL A 52 2.22 -11.29 7.07
C VAL A 52 2.54 -9.91 7.65
N PRO A 53 1.61 -8.93 7.73
CA PRO A 53 1.94 -7.60 8.24
C PRO A 53 2.46 -7.62 9.68
N ILE A 54 1.78 -8.38 10.57
CA ILE A 54 2.18 -8.49 11.97
C ILE A 54 3.45 -9.34 12.13
N LEU A 55 3.63 -10.39 11.31
CA LEU A 55 4.82 -11.21 11.33
C LEU A 55 6.06 -10.42 10.89
N LEU A 56 5.97 -9.62 9.84
CA LEU A 56 7.10 -8.79 9.40
C LEU A 56 7.54 -7.82 10.50
N GLN A 57 6.58 -7.17 11.18
CA GLN A 57 6.90 -6.27 12.28
C GLN A 57 7.50 -7.02 13.48
N GLY A 58 6.91 -8.16 13.86
CA GLY A 58 7.41 -8.98 14.96
C GLY A 58 8.81 -9.55 14.70
N LEU A 59 9.07 -10.02 13.47
CA LEU A 59 10.38 -10.52 13.06
C LEU A 59 11.45 -9.42 13.04
N ALA A 60 11.09 -8.19 12.62
CA ALA A 60 12.02 -7.07 12.67
C ALA A 60 12.45 -6.74 14.12
N VAL A 61 11.51 -6.74 15.07
CA VAL A 61 11.81 -6.55 16.50
C VAL A 61 12.62 -7.72 17.05
N LEU A 62 12.23 -8.96 16.74
CA LEU A 62 12.93 -10.16 17.18
C LEU A 62 14.40 -10.16 16.71
N ALA A 63 14.65 -9.81 15.45
CA ALA A 63 15.99 -9.75 14.87
C ALA A 63 16.89 -8.69 15.53
N LYS A 64 16.28 -7.61 16.03
CA LYS A 64 16.95 -6.54 16.76
C LYS A 64 17.30 -6.94 18.19
N GLU A 65 16.32 -7.47 18.94
CA GLU A 65 16.48 -7.77 20.38
C GLU A 65 17.23 -9.09 20.64
N ARG A 66 17.11 -10.06 19.73
CA ARG A 66 17.70 -11.42 19.85
C ARG A 66 17.52 -12.04 21.25
N PRO A 67 16.27 -12.17 21.74
CA PRO A 67 15.99 -12.71 23.06
C PRO A 67 16.38 -14.20 23.15
N PRO A 68 16.60 -14.73 24.37
CA PRO A 68 17.01 -16.13 24.59
C PRO A 68 15.97 -17.15 24.11
N ASN A 69 14.67 -16.81 24.20
CA ASN A 69 13.56 -17.63 23.74
C ASN A 69 12.85 -16.96 22.55
N PRO A 70 13.37 -17.07 21.32
CA PRO A 70 12.88 -16.30 20.18
C PRO A 70 11.44 -16.64 19.78
N ILE A 71 11.05 -17.91 19.90
CA ILE A 71 9.69 -18.37 19.55
C ILE A 71 8.66 -17.82 20.55
N GLU A 72 8.95 -17.93 21.85
CA GLU A 72 8.08 -17.43 22.91
C GLU A 72 7.90 -15.91 22.82
N PHE A 73 9.00 -15.19 22.58
CA PHE A 73 8.96 -13.75 22.36
C PHE A 73 8.07 -13.37 21.17
N LEU A 74 8.24 -14.05 20.02
CA LEU A 74 7.44 -13.75 18.84
C LEU A 74 5.96 -14.08 19.08
N ALA A 75 5.63 -15.21 19.70
CA ALA A 75 4.25 -15.55 20.06
C ALA A 75 3.62 -14.48 20.98
N ALA A 76 4.34 -14.05 22.02
CA ALA A 76 3.91 -12.99 22.91
C ALA A 76 3.72 -11.65 22.16
N TYR A 77 4.62 -11.34 21.22
CA TYR A 77 4.50 -10.16 20.36
C TYR A 77 3.22 -10.20 19.53
N LEU A 78 2.93 -11.33 18.88
CA LEU A 78 1.72 -11.48 18.07
C LEU A 78 0.46 -11.29 18.92
N LEU A 79 0.37 -11.93 20.09
CA LEU A 79 -0.79 -11.82 20.98
C LEU A 79 -0.98 -10.40 21.53
N LYS A 80 0.11 -9.72 21.90
CA LYS A 80 0.07 -8.36 22.44
C LYS A 80 -0.36 -7.32 21.40
N ASN A 81 0.00 -7.52 20.13
CA ASN A 81 -0.25 -6.54 19.06
C ASN A 81 -1.44 -6.91 18.17
N LYS A 82 -2.06 -8.09 18.36
CA LYS A 82 -3.13 -8.65 17.54
C LYS A 82 -4.23 -7.64 17.16
N SER A 83 -4.77 -6.89 18.13
CA SER A 83 -5.87 -5.94 17.90
C SER A 83 -5.54 -4.84 16.89
N GLN A 84 -4.28 -4.44 16.77
CA GLN A 84 -3.87 -3.39 15.83
C GLN A 84 -3.90 -3.86 14.36
N PHE A 85 -3.96 -5.18 14.13
CA PHE A 85 -3.90 -5.78 12.80
C PHE A 85 -5.21 -6.46 12.39
N GLU A 86 -6.06 -6.92 13.33
CA GLU A 86 -7.35 -7.52 12.98
C GLU A 86 -8.36 -6.52 12.40
N ASP A 87 -8.41 -5.28 12.91
CA ASP A 87 -9.40 -4.28 12.47
C ASP A 87 -9.08 -3.65 11.09
N ARG A 88 -7.93 -4.00 10.51
CA ARG A 88 -7.47 -3.50 9.20
C ARG A 88 -7.90 -4.37 8.02
N ASN A 89 -8.49 -5.54 8.28
CA ASN A 89 -9.01 -6.48 7.28
C ASN A 89 -10.55 -6.40 7.16
#